data_AF-A0A968JYA5-F1
#
_entry.id   AF-A0A968JYA5-F1
#
_cell.length_a   1.000
_cell.length_b   1.000
_cell.length_c   1.000
_cell.angle_alpha   90.00
_cell.angle_beta   90.00
_cell.angle_gamma   90.00
#
_symmetry.space_group_name_H-M   'P 1'
#
loop_
_entity.id
_entity.type
_entity.pdbx_description
1 polymer ?
#
loop_
_entity_poly.entity_id
_entity_poly.type
_entity_poly.pdbx_seq_one_letter_code
_entity_poly.pdbx_strand_id
1 'polypeptide(L)'
;EYLSANSLIGAWIGNLTNGKKAVLLWTWENGRIFQTLSLFMLGMLAGRKGLFIPNDENRKFWLRTFMFSAIAFVPLFIVKNKLGGWIDSEAIRRPLVTAETSWSNMAFMLVLVSGFTLLFQNTKLQNTLQIFSPIGRMSLSNYIIQSVVGSFIYYGFGLGLYQYTGSTYSLLIGLVLAVLQGYFSAWWMKRHKHGPLEGIWHKGTWIGVEKKSKKPVAQMQQI
;
A
#
# COMPACT_ATOMS: atom_id res chain seq x y z
N GLU A 1 -27.39 0.69 3.58
CA GLU A 1 -27.37 1.71 2.51
C GLU A 1 -26.49 2.89 2.92
N TYR A 2 -25.20 2.89 2.56
CA TYR A 2 -24.29 4.03 2.80
C TYR A 2 -23.96 4.79 1.51
N LEU A 3 -24.18 4.15 0.35
CA LEU A 3 -23.90 4.70 -0.98
C LEU A 3 -25.07 5.52 -1.54
N SER A 4 -26.27 5.42 -0.94
CA SER A 4 -27.48 6.16 -1.35
C SER A 4 -27.65 7.51 -0.64
N ALA A 5 -26.67 7.93 0.19
CA ALA A 5 -26.67 9.28 0.73
C ALA A 5 -26.41 10.28 -0.39
N ASN A 6 -27.46 10.94 -0.88
CA ASN A 6 -27.40 12.03 -1.87
C ASN A 6 -26.68 13.28 -1.33
N SER A 7 -26.27 13.29 -0.06
CA SER A 7 -25.59 14.43 0.57
C SER A 7 -24.20 14.04 1.10
N LEU A 8 -23.23 14.92 0.85
CA LEU A 8 -21.83 14.78 1.31
C LEU A 8 -21.73 14.65 2.83
N ILE A 9 -22.54 15.43 3.55
CA ILE A 9 -22.59 15.40 5.02
C ILE A 9 -23.10 14.04 5.53
N GLY A 10 -24.13 13.47 4.89
CA GLY A 10 -24.63 12.14 5.24
C GLY A 10 -23.58 11.05 5.04
N ALA A 11 -22.83 11.11 3.94
CA ALA A 11 -21.73 10.19 3.67
C ALA A 11 -20.60 10.30 4.70
N TRP A 12 -20.28 11.52 5.16
CA TRP A 12 -19.26 11.76 6.20
C TRP A 12 -19.70 11.23 7.57
N ILE A 13 -20.92 11.55 8.00
CA ILE A 13 -21.46 11.08 9.29
C ILE A 13 -21.53 9.55 9.29
N GLY A 14 -22.01 8.93 8.22
CA GLY A 14 -22.07 7.48 8.10
C GLY A 14 -20.69 6.81 8.19
N ASN A 15 -19.68 7.37 7.53
CA ASN A 15 -18.31 6.86 7.58
C ASN A 15 -17.66 7.06 8.95
N LEU A 16 -17.85 8.20 9.59
CA LEU A 16 -17.23 8.50 10.89
C LEU A 16 -17.87 7.72 12.05
N THR A 17 -19.14 7.36 11.94
CA THR A 17 -19.86 6.62 12.97
C THR A 17 -19.79 5.11 12.74
N ASN A 18 -20.58 4.61 11.81
CA ASN A 18 -20.73 3.18 11.56
C ASN A 18 -19.54 2.62 10.78
N GLY A 19 -19.07 3.34 9.76
CA GLY A 19 -17.92 2.93 8.96
C GLY A 19 -16.67 2.74 9.82
N LYS A 20 -16.36 3.70 10.69
CA LYS A 20 -15.17 3.63 11.55
C LYS A 20 -15.27 2.49 12.56
N LYS A 21 -16.43 2.29 13.20
CA LYS A 21 -16.66 1.17 14.12
C LYS A 21 -16.51 -0.17 13.41
N ALA A 22 -17.12 -0.33 12.23
CA ALA A 22 -17.02 -1.54 11.43
C ALA A 22 -15.58 -1.84 11.02
N VAL A 23 -14.83 -0.84 10.57
CA VAL A 23 -13.41 -1.00 10.22
C VAL A 23 -12.59 -1.42 11.42
N LEU A 24 -12.80 -0.83 12.60
CA LEU A 24 -12.08 -1.20 13.82
C LEU A 24 -12.36 -2.63 14.26
N LEU A 25 -13.64 -3.02 14.30
CA LEU A 25 -14.04 -4.39 14.64
C LEU A 25 -13.47 -5.40 13.63
N TRP A 26 -13.61 -5.13 12.33
CA TRP A 26 -13.05 -6.00 11.30
C TRP A 26 -11.52 -6.11 11.38
N THR A 27 -10.83 -5.01 11.67
CA THR A 27 -9.36 -5.00 11.84
C THR A 27 -8.94 -5.85 13.04
N TRP A 28 -9.71 -5.80 14.13
CA TRP A 28 -9.49 -6.61 15.32
C TRP A 28 -9.75 -8.10 15.05
N GLU A 29 -10.90 -8.44 14.49
CA GLU A 29 -11.29 -9.83 14.17
C GLU A 29 -10.32 -10.51 13.20
N ASN A 30 -9.75 -9.75 12.27
CA ASN A 30 -8.77 -10.28 11.32
C ASN A 30 -7.32 -10.24 11.85
N GLY A 31 -7.08 -9.79 13.08
CA GLY A 31 -5.73 -9.69 13.66
C GLY A 31 -4.80 -8.71 12.92
N ARG A 32 -5.36 -7.82 12.09
CA ARG A 32 -4.60 -6.96 11.17
C ARG A 32 -3.71 -5.95 11.89
N ILE A 33 -4.08 -5.55 13.10
CA ILE A 33 -3.28 -4.63 13.93
C ILE A 33 -1.89 -5.23 14.16
N PHE A 34 -1.85 -6.46 14.65
CA PHE A 34 -0.61 -7.17 14.94
C PHE A 34 0.16 -7.47 13.65
N GLN A 35 -0.53 -7.96 12.62
CA GLN A 35 0.09 -8.25 11.33
C GLN A 35 0.78 -7.01 10.72
N THR A 36 0.12 -5.85 10.76
CA THR A 36 0.67 -4.59 10.23
C THR A 36 1.92 -4.17 10.98
N LEU A 37 1.90 -4.23 12.32
CA LEU A 37 3.05 -3.90 13.16
C LEU A 37 4.22 -4.86 12.90
N SER A 38 3.96 -6.17 12.84
CA SER A 38 4.98 -7.18 12.56
C SER A 38 5.61 -6.98 11.18
N LEU A 39 4.81 -6.74 10.13
CA LEU A 39 5.32 -6.50 8.78
C LEU A 39 6.11 -5.20 8.69
N PHE A 40 5.68 -4.15 9.40
CA PHE A 40 6.43 -2.90 9.48
C PHE A 40 7.81 -3.12 10.12
N MET A 41 7.87 -3.86 11.23
CA MET A 41 9.13 -4.22 11.90
C MET A 41 10.04 -5.06 11.00
N LEU A 42 9.49 -6.05 10.29
CA LEU A 42 10.24 -6.87 9.34
C LEU A 42 10.80 -6.04 8.17
N GLY A 43 10.01 -5.11 7.63
CA GLY A 43 10.44 -4.18 6.60
C GLY A 43 11.56 -3.26 7.08
N MET A 44 11.44 -2.69 8.29
CA MET A 44 12.51 -1.90 8.90
C MET A 44 13.78 -2.72 9.12
N LEU A 45 13.66 -3.95 9.60
CA LEU A 45 14.80 -4.84 9.81
C LEU A 45 15.50 -5.18 8.49
N ALA A 46 14.74 -5.50 7.45
CA ALA A 46 15.26 -5.75 6.10
C ALA A 46 16.01 -4.53 5.54
N GLY A 47 15.45 -3.33 5.75
CA GLY A 47 16.09 -2.06 5.39
C GLY A 47 17.40 -1.83 6.16
N ARG A 48 17.41 -2.04 7.48
CA ARG A 48 18.61 -1.87 8.33
C ARG A 48 19.72 -2.88 8.01
N LYS A 49 19.36 -4.09 7.60
CA LYS A 49 20.31 -5.10 7.11
C LYS A 49 20.81 -4.85 5.69
N GLY A 50 20.28 -3.82 5.00
CA GLY A 50 20.69 -3.51 3.63
C GLY A 50 20.30 -4.58 2.62
N LEU A 51 19.24 -5.38 2.89
CA LEU A 51 18.83 -6.49 2.01
C LEU A 51 18.39 -6.02 0.61
N PHE A 52 18.09 -4.74 0.44
CA PHE A 52 17.71 -4.16 -0.86
C PHE A 52 18.92 -3.67 -1.68
N ILE A 53 20.13 -3.69 -1.12
CA ILE A 53 21.34 -3.31 -1.83
C ILE A 53 21.69 -4.41 -2.85
N PRO A 54 21.98 -4.07 -4.12
CA PRO A 54 22.36 -5.06 -5.12
C PRO A 54 23.69 -5.72 -4.75
N ASN A 55 23.62 -6.98 -4.31
CA ASN A 55 24.77 -7.86 -4.12
C ASN A 55 24.33 -9.32 -4.39
N ASP A 56 25.28 -10.23 -4.59
CA ASP A 56 24.96 -11.62 -4.92
C ASP A 56 24.28 -12.38 -3.77
N GLU A 57 24.60 -12.03 -2.52
CA GLU A 57 24.04 -12.68 -1.33
C GLU A 57 22.56 -12.34 -1.14
N ASN A 58 22.20 -11.05 -1.18
CA ASN A 58 20.84 -10.54 -1.12
C ASN A 58 20.04 -11.03 -2.33
N ARG A 59 20.65 -11.10 -3.52
CA ARG A 59 19.98 -11.66 -4.70
C ARG A 59 19.60 -13.13 -4.45
N LYS A 60 20.50 -13.95 -3.89
CA LYS A 60 20.18 -15.33 -3.49
C LYS A 60 19.10 -15.39 -2.41
N PHE A 61 19.15 -14.49 -1.42
CA PHE A 61 18.11 -14.36 -0.40
C PHE A 61 16.74 -14.11 -1.03
N TRP A 62 16.61 -13.09 -1.89
CA TRP A 62 15.33 -12.76 -2.52
C TRP A 62 14.86 -13.82 -3.52
N LEU A 63 15.75 -14.50 -4.23
CA LEU A 63 15.39 -15.65 -5.07
C LEU A 63 14.82 -16.80 -4.24
N ARG A 64 15.45 -17.13 -3.10
CA ARG A 64 14.92 -18.15 -2.18
C ARG A 64 13.56 -17.72 -1.63
N THR A 65 13.42 -16.48 -1.17
CA THR A 65 12.16 -15.93 -0.69
C THR A 65 11.07 -16.01 -1.76
N PHE A 66 11.38 -15.62 -3.01
CA PHE A 66 10.45 -15.70 -4.14
C PHE A 66 10.01 -17.14 -4.39
N MET A 67 10.95 -18.07 -4.49
CA MET A 67 10.64 -19.49 -4.75
C MET A 67 9.80 -20.11 -3.63
N PHE A 68 10.21 -19.95 -2.36
CA PHE A 68 9.46 -20.51 -1.24
C PHE A 68 8.07 -19.89 -1.11
N SER A 69 7.95 -18.57 -1.29
CA SER A 69 6.66 -17.89 -1.22
C SER A 69 5.74 -18.24 -2.39
N ALA A 70 6.28 -18.39 -3.61
CA ALA A 70 5.51 -18.81 -4.78
C ALA A 70 5.01 -20.26 -4.63
N ILE A 71 5.88 -21.17 -4.19
CA ILE A 71 5.53 -22.58 -3.94
C ILE A 71 4.49 -22.66 -2.83
N ALA A 72 4.62 -21.88 -1.75
CA ALA A 72 3.64 -21.86 -0.66
C ALA A 72 2.31 -21.20 -1.08
N PHE A 73 2.34 -20.21 -1.98
CA PHE A 73 1.14 -19.51 -2.42
C PHE A 73 0.19 -20.40 -3.21
N VAL A 74 0.69 -21.30 -4.06
CA VAL A 74 -0.16 -22.20 -4.87
C VAL A 74 -1.12 -23.06 -4.03
N PRO A 75 -0.67 -23.86 -3.04
CA PRO A 75 -1.57 -24.65 -2.21
C PRO A 75 -2.47 -23.76 -1.35
N LEU A 76 -1.95 -22.66 -0.79
CA LEU A 76 -2.77 -21.72 -0.02
C LEU A 76 -3.91 -21.15 -0.86
N PHE A 77 -3.62 -20.73 -2.09
CA PHE A 77 -4.64 -20.22 -3.01
C PHE A 77 -5.70 -21.26 -3.37
N ILE A 78 -5.34 -22.53 -3.53
CA ILE A 78 -6.31 -23.62 -3.77
C ILE A 78 -7.20 -23.80 -2.54
N VAL A 79 -6.60 -23.88 -1.36
CA VAL A 79 -7.32 -24.03 -0.08
C VAL A 79 -8.28 -22.86 0.12
N LYS A 80 -7.84 -21.61 -0.12
CA LYS A 80 -8.67 -20.40 -0.06
C LYS A 80 -9.97 -20.52 -0.85
N ASN A 81 -9.87 -20.97 -2.10
CA ASN A 81 -11.01 -21.02 -3.02
C ASN A 81 -11.94 -22.21 -2.77
N LYS A 82 -11.46 -23.26 -2.09
CA LYS A 82 -12.22 -24.50 -1.86
C LYS A 82 -12.71 -24.66 -0.42
N LEU A 83 -12.18 -23.89 0.53
CA LEU A 83 -12.52 -23.96 1.95
C LEU A 83 -14.03 -23.87 2.22
N GLY A 84 -14.73 -23.02 1.46
CA GLY A 84 -16.17 -22.83 1.59
C GLY A 84 -17.01 -24.05 1.22
N GLY A 85 -16.49 -24.92 0.36
CA GLY A 85 -17.15 -26.18 -0.04
C GLY A 85 -16.68 -27.41 0.73
N TRP A 86 -15.67 -27.27 1.60
CA TRP A 86 -15.14 -28.38 2.42
C TRP A 86 -15.68 -28.39 3.84
N ILE A 87 -16.20 -27.27 4.33
CA ILE A 87 -16.65 -27.11 5.72
C ILE A 87 -18.03 -26.45 5.75
N ASP A 88 -19.04 -27.25 6.11
CA ASP A 88 -20.42 -26.77 6.23
C ASP A 88 -20.62 -25.90 7.48
N SER A 89 -19.95 -26.25 8.58
CA SER A 89 -20.06 -25.52 9.86
C SER A 89 -19.43 -24.12 9.78
N GLU A 90 -20.28 -23.10 9.91
CA GLU A 90 -19.87 -21.71 9.84
C GLU A 90 -18.92 -21.30 10.97
N ALA A 91 -19.12 -21.86 12.18
CA ALA A 91 -18.30 -21.56 13.36
C ALA A 91 -16.83 -21.97 13.18
N ILE A 92 -16.57 -23.04 12.41
CA ILE A 92 -15.22 -23.52 12.11
C ILE A 92 -14.70 -22.85 10.84
N ARG A 93 -15.56 -22.66 9.83
CA ARG A 93 -15.19 -22.07 8.54
C ARG A 93 -14.68 -20.63 8.69
N ARG A 94 -15.36 -19.78 9.46
CA ARG A 94 -15.00 -18.36 9.61
C ARG A 94 -13.55 -18.15 10.10
N PRO A 95 -13.10 -18.70 11.25
CA PRO A 95 -11.73 -18.51 11.71
C PRO A 95 -10.69 -19.12 10.75
N LEU A 96 -11.01 -20.26 10.12
CA LEU A 96 -10.12 -20.88 9.13
C LEU A 96 -9.95 -20.02 7.87
N VAL A 97 -11.04 -19.44 7.35
CA VAL A 97 -10.99 -18.51 6.21
C VAL A 97 -10.14 -17.28 6.55
N THR A 98 -10.29 -16.72 7.76
CA THR A 98 -9.49 -15.58 8.22
C THR A 98 -8.00 -15.92 8.31
N ALA A 99 -7.67 -17.07 8.91
CA ALA A 99 -6.29 -17.54 9.04
C ALA A 99 -5.68 -17.81 7.67
N GLU A 100 -6.34 -18.63 6.86
CA GLU A 100 -5.93 -18.96 5.50
C GLU A 100 -5.72 -17.68 4.67
N THR A 101 -6.69 -16.76 4.67
CA THR A 101 -6.59 -15.51 3.91
C THR A 101 -5.36 -14.71 4.32
N SER A 102 -5.03 -14.68 5.61
CA SER A 102 -3.85 -13.98 6.12
C SER A 102 -2.55 -14.63 5.63
N TRP A 103 -2.45 -15.96 5.64
CA TRP A 103 -1.29 -16.70 5.13
C TRP A 103 -1.13 -16.56 3.62
N SER A 104 -2.23 -16.71 2.86
CA SER A 104 -2.28 -16.47 1.41
C SER A 104 -1.80 -15.07 1.05
N ASN A 105 -2.33 -14.04 1.73
CA ASN A 105 -1.95 -12.66 1.50
C ASN A 105 -0.48 -12.39 1.84
N MET A 106 0.05 -13.02 2.91
CA MET A 106 1.46 -12.90 3.28
C MET A 106 2.38 -13.56 2.25
N ALA A 107 2.04 -14.76 1.80
CA ALA A 107 2.80 -15.46 0.76
C ALA A 107 2.81 -14.64 -0.54
N PHE A 108 1.66 -14.13 -0.98
CA PHE A 108 1.57 -13.29 -2.16
C PHE A 108 2.35 -11.98 -2.01
N MET A 109 2.28 -11.32 -0.85
CA MET A 109 3.08 -10.13 -0.58
C MET A 109 4.58 -10.41 -0.68
N LEU A 110 5.05 -11.54 -0.16
CA LEU A 110 6.46 -11.94 -0.28
C LEU A 110 6.86 -12.20 -1.73
N VAL A 111 5.99 -12.82 -2.53
CA VAL A 111 6.18 -12.98 -4.00
C VAL A 111 6.35 -11.62 -4.65
N LEU A 112 5.46 -10.67 -4.33
CA LEU A 112 5.53 -9.32 -4.89
C LEU A 112 6.82 -8.59 -4.46
N VAL A 113 7.12 -8.52 -3.17
CA VAL A 113 8.29 -7.79 -2.65
C VAL A 113 9.60 -8.38 -3.19
N SER A 114 9.74 -9.70 -3.16
CA SER A 114 10.93 -10.38 -3.69
C SER A 114 11.05 -10.24 -5.20
N GLY A 115 9.94 -10.41 -5.94
CA GLY A 115 9.88 -10.21 -7.38
C GLY A 115 10.26 -8.79 -7.79
N PHE A 116 9.64 -7.78 -7.18
CA PHE A 116 9.98 -6.36 -7.44
C PHE A 116 11.43 -6.04 -7.09
N THR A 117 11.95 -6.57 -5.98
CA THR A 117 13.36 -6.33 -5.59
C THR A 117 14.32 -6.93 -6.62
N LEU A 118 14.07 -8.16 -7.07
CA LEU A 118 14.87 -8.83 -8.11
C LEU A 118 14.78 -8.11 -9.46
N LEU A 119 13.60 -7.63 -9.84
CA LEU A 119 13.41 -6.82 -11.05
C LEU A 119 14.18 -5.49 -10.96
N PHE A 120 14.19 -4.85 -9.79
CA PHE A 120 14.87 -3.58 -9.58
C PHE A 120 16.41 -3.72 -9.55
N GLN A 121 16.92 -4.90 -9.18
CA GLN A 121 18.36 -5.21 -9.28
C GLN A 121 18.84 -5.38 -10.73
N ASN A 122 17.93 -5.57 -11.70
CA ASN A 122 18.28 -5.68 -13.11
C ASN A 122 18.33 -4.28 -13.76
N THR A 123 19.52 -3.87 -14.23
CA THR A 123 19.81 -2.51 -14.72
C THR A 123 18.89 -2.03 -15.85
N LYS A 124 18.49 -2.92 -16.77
CA LYS A 124 17.57 -2.57 -17.87
C LYS A 124 16.15 -2.25 -17.36
N LEU A 125 15.67 -3.06 -16.42
CA LEU A 125 14.33 -2.90 -15.85
C LEU A 125 14.29 -1.75 -14.85
N GLN A 126 15.38 -1.50 -14.14
CA GLN A 126 15.52 -0.36 -13.23
C GLN A 126 15.18 0.96 -13.95
N ASN A 127 15.70 1.19 -15.16
CA ASN A 127 15.42 2.40 -15.93
C ASN A 127 13.94 2.55 -16.30
N THR A 128 13.25 1.45 -16.58
CA THR A 128 11.80 1.48 -16.86
C THR A 128 11.00 1.71 -15.58
N LEU A 129 11.40 1.07 -14.48
CA LEU A 129 10.73 1.22 -13.17
C LEU A 129 10.94 2.61 -12.58
N GLN A 130 12.00 3.32 -12.94
CA GLN A 130 12.23 4.71 -12.54
C GLN A 130 11.14 5.67 -13.04
N ILE A 131 10.42 5.34 -14.12
CA ILE A 131 9.25 6.10 -14.59
C ILE A 131 8.16 6.17 -13.51
N PHE A 132 8.04 5.13 -12.67
CA PHE A 132 7.10 5.10 -11.54
C PHE A 132 7.65 5.73 -10.27
N SER A 133 8.93 6.12 -10.23
CA SER A 133 9.55 6.71 -9.04
C SER A 133 8.85 8.00 -8.57
N PRO A 134 8.45 8.95 -9.45
CA PRO A 134 7.70 10.13 -9.04
C PRO A 134 6.36 9.79 -8.38
N ILE A 135 5.65 8.77 -8.89
CA ILE A 135 4.37 8.32 -8.34
C ILE A 135 4.56 7.77 -6.93
N GLY A 136 5.61 6.96 -6.72
CA GLY A 136 5.92 6.38 -5.41
C GLY A 136 6.38 7.42 -4.38
N ARG A 137 7.12 8.46 -4.81
CA ARG A 137 7.56 9.56 -3.93
C ARG A 137 6.42 10.47 -3.47
N MET A 138 5.31 10.46 -4.21
CA MET A 138 4.08 11.21 -3.90
C MET A 138 2.94 10.29 -3.48
N SER A 139 3.25 9.14 -2.86
CA SER A 139 2.25 8.10 -2.57
C SER A 139 1.11 8.59 -1.68
N LEU A 140 1.38 9.45 -0.69
CA LEU A 140 0.36 10.00 0.20
C LEU A 140 -0.53 11.00 -0.55
N SER A 141 0.07 11.92 -1.30
CA SER A 141 -0.66 12.88 -2.12
C SER A 141 -1.52 12.18 -3.17
N ASN A 142 -0.95 11.20 -3.87
CA ASN A 142 -1.65 10.43 -4.89
C ASN A 142 -2.80 9.62 -4.32
N TYR A 143 -2.62 9.00 -3.15
CA TYR A 143 -3.68 8.27 -2.46
C TYR A 143 -4.86 9.18 -2.09
N ILE A 144 -4.58 10.38 -1.55
CA ILE A 144 -5.62 11.34 -1.17
C ILE A 144 -6.33 11.89 -2.41
N ILE A 145 -5.59 12.31 -3.44
CA ILE A 145 -6.18 12.78 -4.71
C ILE A 145 -7.07 11.68 -5.31
N GLN A 146 -6.59 10.43 -5.36
CA GLN A 146 -7.35 9.31 -5.89
C GLN A 146 -8.63 9.06 -5.09
N SER A 147 -8.56 9.16 -3.76
CA SER A 147 -9.71 8.98 -2.88
C SER A 147 -10.74 10.10 -3.05
N VAL A 148 -10.29 11.36 -3.17
CA VAL A 148 -11.18 12.52 -3.38
C VAL A 148 -11.83 12.45 -4.75
N VAL A 149 -11.04 12.26 -5.81
CA VAL A 149 -11.55 12.16 -7.19
C VAL A 149 -12.46 10.94 -7.34
N GLY A 150 -12.06 9.78 -6.81
CA GLY A 150 -12.86 8.57 -6.85
C GLY A 150 -14.19 8.71 -6.10
N SER A 151 -14.17 9.31 -4.90
CA SER A 151 -15.41 9.55 -4.17
C SER A 151 -16.32 10.55 -4.90
N PHE A 152 -15.77 11.61 -5.48
CA PHE A 152 -16.54 12.56 -6.28
C PHE A 152 -17.15 11.92 -7.54
N ILE A 153 -16.44 11.03 -8.23
CA ILE A 153 -16.97 10.37 -9.43
C ILE A 153 -18.05 9.35 -9.06
N TYR A 154 -17.79 8.48 -8.07
CA TYR A 154 -18.62 7.32 -7.83
C TYR A 154 -19.69 7.49 -6.75
N TYR A 155 -19.54 8.40 -5.78
CA TYR A 155 -20.55 8.51 -4.73
C TYR A 155 -21.77 9.30 -5.21
N GLY A 156 -22.94 9.00 -4.64
CA GLY A 156 -24.21 9.66 -4.96
C GLY A 156 -24.24 11.16 -4.70
N PHE A 157 -23.34 11.70 -3.85
CA PHE A 157 -23.22 13.15 -3.64
C PHE A 157 -22.45 13.89 -4.76
N GLY A 158 -21.72 13.16 -5.61
CA GLY A 158 -20.91 13.72 -6.69
C GLY A 158 -21.59 13.49 -8.04
N LEU A 159 -20.92 12.77 -8.94
CA LEU A 159 -21.49 12.42 -10.24
C LEU A 159 -22.35 11.15 -10.20
N GLY A 160 -22.31 10.37 -9.12
CA GLY A 160 -23.15 9.18 -8.95
C GLY A 160 -22.90 8.07 -9.99
N LEU A 161 -21.73 8.06 -10.63
CA LEU A 161 -21.47 7.14 -11.76
C LEU A 161 -21.56 5.67 -11.39
N TYR A 162 -21.50 5.31 -10.10
CA TYR A 162 -21.60 3.91 -9.65
C TYR A 162 -22.85 3.18 -10.15
N GLN A 163 -23.95 3.90 -10.42
CA GLN A 163 -25.19 3.32 -10.93
C GLN A 163 -25.14 3.03 -12.44
N TYR A 164 -24.25 3.72 -13.18
CA TYR A 164 -24.22 3.74 -14.64
C TYR A 164 -22.95 3.10 -15.23
N THR A 165 -21.88 3.01 -14.45
CA THR A 165 -20.62 2.41 -14.90
C THR A 165 -20.54 0.94 -14.49
N GLY A 166 -20.60 0.04 -15.48
CA GLY A 166 -20.19 -1.36 -15.28
C GLY A 166 -18.68 -1.50 -14.99
N SER A 167 -18.23 -2.73 -14.74
CA SER A 167 -16.82 -3.02 -14.41
C SER A 167 -15.84 -2.52 -15.48
N THR A 168 -16.19 -2.62 -16.76
CA THR A 168 -15.34 -2.20 -17.89
C THR A 168 -15.12 -0.68 -17.91
N TYR A 169 -16.19 0.10 -17.82
CA TYR A 169 -16.09 1.57 -17.80
C TYR A 169 -15.37 2.06 -16.55
N SER A 170 -15.60 1.39 -15.41
CA SER A 170 -14.89 1.72 -14.17
C SER A 170 -13.39 1.50 -14.30
N LEU A 171 -12.97 0.43 -14.97
CA LEU A 171 -11.56 0.15 -15.27
C LEU A 171 -10.95 1.20 -16.20
N LEU A 172 -11.66 1.59 -17.26
CA LEU A 172 -11.20 2.62 -18.20
C LEU A 172 -11.00 3.98 -17.52
N ILE A 173 -11.99 4.41 -16.72
CA ILE A 173 -11.88 5.65 -15.93
C ILE A 173 -10.68 5.57 -14.98
N GLY A 174 -10.51 4.44 -14.28
CA GLY A 174 -9.38 4.21 -13.40
C GLY A 174 -8.03 4.31 -14.11
N LEU A 175 -7.92 3.71 -15.29
CA LEU A 175 -6.69 3.74 -16.10
C LEU A 175 -6.36 5.17 -16.56
N VAL A 176 -7.36 5.91 -17.05
CA VAL A 176 -7.18 7.31 -17.47
C VAL A 176 -6.74 8.17 -16.29
N LEU A 177 -7.39 8.04 -15.13
CA LEU A 177 -7.00 8.77 -13.92
C LEU A 177 -5.59 8.41 -13.46
N ALA A 178 -5.20 7.13 -13.50
CA ALA A 178 -3.85 6.69 -13.13
C ALA A 178 -2.78 7.29 -14.04
N VAL A 179 -3.03 7.34 -15.36
CA VAL A 179 -2.13 7.97 -16.33
C VAL A 179 -2.02 9.47 -16.09
N LEU A 180 -3.14 10.17 -15.90
CA LEU A 180 -3.15 11.60 -15.58
C LEU A 180 -2.41 11.91 -14.27
N GLN A 181 -2.64 11.11 -13.22
CA GLN A 181 -1.93 11.23 -11.94
C GLN A 181 -0.43 10.94 -12.10
N GLY A 182 -0.07 10.01 -12.97
CA GLY A 182 1.32 9.74 -13.33
C GLY A 182 2.02 10.95 -13.94
N TYR A 183 1.39 11.58 -14.94
CA TYR A 183 1.90 12.81 -15.54
C TYR A 183 1.97 13.97 -14.53
N PHE A 184 0.94 14.15 -13.72
CA PHE A 184 0.92 15.16 -12.67
C PHE A 184 2.05 14.95 -11.65
N SER A 185 2.27 13.71 -11.20
CA SER A 185 3.35 13.37 -10.27
C SER A 185 4.73 13.64 -10.87
N ALA A 186 4.93 13.26 -12.13
CA ALA A 186 6.18 13.50 -12.84
C ALA A 186 6.44 15.01 -13.04
N TRP A 187 5.41 15.77 -13.40
CA TRP A 187 5.50 17.23 -13.53
C TRP A 187 5.80 17.89 -12.18
N TRP A 188 5.11 17.50 -11.12
CA TRP A 188 5.29 18.07 -9.78
C TRP A 188 6.70 17.82 -9.26
N MET A 189 7.21 16.59 -9.38
CA MET A 189 8.55 16.22 -8.91
C MET A 189 9.68 16.90 -9.68
N LYS A 190 9.43 17.42 -10.90
CA LYS A 190 10.39 18.27 -11.61
C LYS A 190 10.54 19.65 -10.96
N ARG A 191 9.50 20.16 -10.29
CA ARG A 191 9.46 21.51 -9.70
C ARG A 191 9.62 21.52 -8.19
N HIS A 192 9.26 20.43 -7.50
CA HIS A 192 9.26 20.33 -6.05
C HIS A 192 9.96 19.05 -5.56
N LYS A 193 10.72 19.16 -4.46
CA LYS A 193 11.49 18.02 -3.89
C LYS A 193 10.61 16.98 -3.18
N HIS A 194 9.40 17.38 -2.75
CA HIS A 194 8.45 16.54 -2.04
C HIS A 194 7.05 16.75 -2.63
N GLY A 195 6.18 15.76 -2.52
CA GLY A 195 4.76 15.94 -2.78
C GLY A 195 4.13 16.97 -1.82
N PRO A 196 2.99 17.57 -2.17
CA PRO A 196 2.39 18.65 -1.40
C PRO A 196 2.01 18.20 0.02
N LEU A 197 1.35 17.05 0.16
CA LEU A 197 0.98 16.52 1.48
C LEU A 197 2.17 15.94 2.23
N GLU A 198 3.12 15.33 1.53
CA GLU A 198 4.36 14.83 2.12
C GLU A 198 5.19 15.97 2.71
N GLY A 199 5.23 17.13 2.04
CA GLY A 199 5.90 18.32 2.54
C GLY A 199 5.22 18.92 3.78
N ILE A 200 3.88 18.92 3.82
CA ILE A 200 3.12 19.33 5.01
C ILE A 200 3.35 18.34 6.16
N TRP A 201 3.27 17.04 5.88
CA TRP A 201 3.52 16.00 6.87
C TRP A 201 4.93 16.09 7.45
N HIS A 202 5.95 16.25 6.60
CA HIS A 202 7.33 16.41 7.06
C HIS A 202 7.50 17.69 7.91
N LYS A 203 6.84 18.80 7.55
CA LYS A 203 6.86 19.98 8.41
C LYS A 203 6.19 19.68 9.76
N GLY A 204 5.02 19.03 9.74
CA GLY A 204 4.25 18.64 10.91
C GLY A 204 5.00 17.73 11.88
N THR A 205 5.71 16.72 11.39
CA THR A 205 6.48 15.78 12.23
C THR A 205 7.62 16.42 13.00
N TRP A 206 8.10 17.59 12.57
CA TRP A 206 9.21 18.30 13.20
C TRP A 206 8.78 19.62 13.87
N ILE A 207 7.47 19.88 13.98
CA ILE A 207 6.98 21.00 14.80
C ILE A 207 7.31 20.67 16.26
N GLY A 208 8.22 21.44 16.86
CA GLY A 208 8.64 21.27 18.25
C GLY A 208 9.95 20.51 18.47
N VAL A 209 10.59 19.99 17.41
CA VAL A 209 11.97 19.47 17.52
C VAL A 209 12.91 20.58 17.09
N GLU A 210 13.60 21.20 18.04
CA GLU A 210 14.69 22.13 17.74
C GLU A 210 15.71 21.43 16.82
N LYS A 211 15.93 22.01 15.64
CA LYS A 211 17.05 21.62 14.78
C LYS A 211 18.34 21.87 15.56
N LYS A 212 18.90 20.84 16.22
CA LYS A 212 20.30 20.89 16.63
C LYS A 212 21.12 21.13 15.36
N SER A 213 21.69 22.33 15.26
CA SER A 213 22.59 22.68 14.16
C SER A 213 23.66 21.60 14.07
N LYS A 214 23.86 21.03 12.88
CA LYS A 214 25.01 20.18 12.61
C LYS A 214 26.24 21.07 12.82
N LYS A 215 26.94 20.94 13.95
CA LYS A 215 28.29 21.47 14.06
C LYS A 215 29.14 20.79 12.98
N PRO A 216 29.90 21.53 12.16
CA PRO A 216 30.76 20.93 11.16
C PRO A 216 31.79 20.04 11.87
N VAL A 217 31.87 18.79 11.41
CA VAL A 217 32.90 17.84 11.82
C VAL A 217 34.21 18.29 11.15
N ALA A 218 34.87 19.26 11.76
CA ALA A 218 36.23 19.67 11.43
C ALA A 218 36.87 20.17 12.72
N GLN A 219 37.71 19.33 13.35
CA GLN A 219 38.70 19.60 14.43
C GLN A 219 38.79 18.52 15.52
N MET A 220 38.79 17.23 15.18
CA MET A 220 39.31 16.19 16.07
C MET A 220 40.22 15.23 15.29
N GLN A 221 41.31 15.78 14.77
CA GLN A 221 42.42 14.99 14.20
C GLN A 221 43.80 15.48 14.63
N GLN A 222 43.89 16.20 15.75
CA GLN A 222 45.14 16.43 16.45
C GLN A 222 44.86 16.32 17.95
N ILE A 223 45.18 15.14 18.50
CA ILE A 223 46.01 14.85 19.69
C ILE A 223 46.27 13.33 19.62
#